data_AF-A0A840Y2P7-F1
#
_entry.id   AF-A0A840Y2P7-F1
#
_cell.length_a   1.000
_cell.length_b   1.000
_cell.length_c   1.000
_cell.angle_alpha   90.00
_cell.angle_beta   90.00
_cell.angle_gamma   90.00
#
_symmetry.space_group_name_H-M   'P 1'
#
loop_
_entity.id
_entity.type
_entity.pdbx_description
1 polymer ?
#
loop_
_entity_poly.entity_id
_entity_poly.type
_entity_poly.pdbx_seq_one_letter_code
_entity_poly.pdbx_strand_id
1 'polypeptide(L)'
;MIPRRLLLAAPLLAPASARAATGEIRLLPGGPRLAVRARIEPHPSAREALAIAFTGPGAPAARVLLPSWYGRARVLQALPIARREVLLAAFEGNRGTGIAQELAAVIGADDGGRLRVLGIETLSFRDRQTGQGWRRMSGRIEAEPGREALRLSMTSTARLPRRPPGPQPGPEEREGWTTRLLWGGEGPLRPAAATPPRASALRRRVDEARARVLTLLAEPVTDLTALDLDATGLWAVGYAIT
;
A
#
# COMPACT_ATOMS: atom_id res chain seq x y z
N MET A 1 44.40 20.74 -41.44
CA MET A 1 44.24 20.61 -39.97
C MET A 1 42.77 20.43 -39.66
N ILE A 2 42.37 19.25 -39.20
CA ILE A 2 40.98 18.90 -38.89
C ILE A 2 40.82 18.95 -37.37
N PRO A 3 39.87 19.71 -36.79
CA PRO A 3 39.69 19.70 -35.35
C PRO A 3 38.92 18.44 -34.92
N ARG A 4 39.62 17.55 -34.20
CA ARG A 4 39.06 16.52 -33.34
C ARG A 4 38.23 17.20 -32.24
N ARG A 5 36.91 16.97 -32.19
CA ARG A 5 36.10 17.24 -31.00
C ARG A 5 35.52 15.95 -30.44
N LEU A 6 35.95 15.71 -29.21
CA LEU A 6 35.55 14.71 -28.23
C LEU A 6 34.06 14.38 -28.24
N LEU A 7 33.75 13.10 -28.46
CA LEU A 7 32.49 12.48 -28.05
C LEU A 7 32.52 12.26 -26.53
N LEU A 8 31.74 13.06 -25.79
CA LEU A 8 31.39 12.80 -24.40
C LEU A 8 30.40 11.63 -24.37
N ALA A 9 30.88 10.46 -23.98
CA ALA A 9 30.03 9.33 -23.61
C ALA A 9 29.34 9.67 -22.29
N ALA A 10 28.04 9.98 -22.35
CA ALA A 10 27.20 10.07 -21.16
C ALA A 10 26.97 8.65 -20.61
N PRO A 11 27.24 8.36 -19.33
CA PRO A 11 26.80 7.11 -18.74
C PRO A 11 25.27 7.18 -18.61
N LEU A 12 24.59 6.30 -19.36
CA LEU A 12 23.20 5.98 -19.13
C LEU A 12 23.09 5.44 -17.69
N LEU A 13 22.64 6.29 -16.78
CA LEU A 13 22.13 5.90 -15.47
C LEU A 13 20.92 4.98 -15.69
N ALA A 14 21.17 3.68 -15.76
CA ALA A 14 20.12 2.69 -15.62
C ALA A 14 19.68 2.69 -14.14
N PRO A 15 18.40 2.97 -13.81
CA PRO A 15 17.89 2.60 -12.51
C PRO A 15 17.68 1.08 -12.50
N ALA A 16 18.72 0.36 -12.09
CA ALA A 16 18.59 -1.01 -11.63
C ALA A 16 17.82 -1.01 -10.31
N SER A 17 16.57 -1.48 -10.35
CA SER A 17 15.92 -2.22 -9.25
C SER A 17 14.66 -2.88 -9.81
N ALA A 18 14.85 -3.84 -10.72
CA ALA A 18 13.90 -4.93 -10.85
C ALA A 18 13.94 -5.71 -9.54
N ARG A 19 13.14 -5.29 -8.55
CA ARG A 19 12.90 -6.07 -7.33
C ARG A 19 12.38 -7.43 -7.79
N ALA A 20 13.15 -8.49 -7.53
CA ALA A 20 12.73 -9.85 -7.82
C ALA A 20 11.34 -10.07 -7.20
N ALA A 21 10.38 -10.50 -8.02
CA ALA A 21 9.08 -10.94 -7.53
C ALA A 21 9.34 -11.96 -6.42
N THR A 22 8.78 -11.73 -5.24
CA THR A 22 9.00 -12.61 -4.09
C THR A 22 8.47 -14.00 -4.42
N GLY A 23 9.37 -14.93 -4.74
CA GLY A 23 9.03 -16.30 -5.10
C GLY A 23 8.73 -17.18 -3.89
N GLU A 24 9.24 -16.81 -2.70
CA GLU A 24 9.08 -17.59 -1.48
C GLU A 24 8.86 -16.72 -0.24
N ILE A 25 8.16 -17.24 0.76
CA ILE A 25 7.87 -16.57 2.02
C ILE A 25 7.87 -17.53 3.21
N ARG A 26 8.26 -17.08 4.40
CA ARG A 26 8.08 -17.81 5.67
C ARG A 26 6.90 -17.23 6.45
N LEU A 27 5.73 -17.86 6.37
CA LEU A 27 4.50 -17.36 7.02
C LEU A 27 4.46 -17.57 8.54
N LEU A 28 5.16 -18.60 9.06
CA LEU A 28 5.17 -18.95 10.49
C LEU A 28 6.59 -18.87 11.08
N PRO A 29 6.74 -18.51 12.36
CA PRO A 29 8.05 -18.52 13.02
C PRO A 29 8.69 -19.91 12.96
N GLY A 30 9.93 -20.00 12.46
CA GLY A 30 10.65 -21.27 12.32
C GLY A 30 10.10 -22.24 11.26
N GLY A 31 8.91 -21.98 10.70
CA GLY A 31 8.27 -22.82 9.68
C GLY A 31 8.98 -22.82 8.32
N PRO A 32 8.58 -23.71 7.40
CA PRO A 32 9.20 -23.80 6.08
C PRO A 32 9.00 -22.50 5.26
N ARG A 33 9.87 -22.29 4.27
CA ARG A 33 9.59 -21.32 3.21
C ARG A 33 8.58 -21.94 2.24
N LEU A 34 7.55 -21.19 1.92
CA LEU A 34 6.47 -21.56 1.01
C LEU A 34 6.65 -20.78 -0.29
N ALA A 35 6.42 -21.44 -1.43
CA ALA A 35 6.40 -20.74 -2.70
C ALA A 35 5.13 -19.89 -2.83
N VAL A 36 5.29 -18.67 -3.36
CA VAL A 36 4.20 -17.72 -3.59
C VAL A 36 3.80 -17.78 -5.06
N ARG A 37 2.51 -18.01 -5.32
CA ARG A 37 1.94 -17.98 -6.67
C ARG A 37 0.90 -16.88 -6.73
N ALA A 38 1.13 -15.90 -7.59
CA ALA A 38 0.24 -14.77 -7.78
C ALA A 38 -0.16 -14.68 -9.26
N ARG A 39 -1.47 -14.63 -9.54
CA ARG A 39 -2.00 -14.51 -10.91
C ARG A 39 -3.27 -13.68 -10.94
N ILE A 40 -3.46 -12.93 -12.01
CA ILE A 40 -4.73 -12.26 -12.29
C ILE A 40 -5.69 -13.31 -12.86
N GLU A 41 -6.86 -13.45 -12.25
CA GLU A 41 -7.92 -14.37 -12.66
C GLU A 41 -9.24 -13.61 -12.81
N PRO A 42 -10.15 -14.05 -13.70
CA PRO A 42 -11.54 -13.57 -13.69
C PRO A 42 -12.18 -13.77 -12.32
N HIS A 43 -12.94 -12.77 -11.84
CA HIS A 43 -13.61 -12.84 -10.55
C HIS A 43 -15.04 -12.27 -10.62
N PRO A 44 -16.06 -12.94 -10.04
CA PRO A 44 -17.46 -12.52 -10.13
C PRO A 44 -17.72 -11.08 -9.67
N SER A 45 -17.12 -10.67 -8.54
CA SER A 45 -17.41 -9.36 -7.92
C SER A 45 -16.53 -8.20 -8.42
N ALA A 46 -15.37 -8.51 -9.02
CA ALA A 46 -14.35 -7.49 -9.34
C ALA A 46 -13.92 -7.46 -10.81
N ARG A 47 -14.59 -8.24 -11.68
CA ARG A 47 -14.18 -8.58 -13.06
C ARG A 47 -12.89 -9.39 -13.11
N GLU A 48 -11.83 -8.89 -12.45
CA GLU A 48 -10.54 -9.53 -12.28
C GLU A 48 -10.06 -9.38 -10.83
N ALA A 49 -9.33 -10.38 -10.34
CA ALA A 49 -8.70 -10.36 -9.03
C ALA A 49 -7.28 -10.92 -9.11
N LEU A 50 -6.37 -10.34 -8.34
CA LEU A 50 -5.09 -10.98 -8.04
C LEU A 50 -5.34 -12.06 -6.99
N ALA A 51 -5.23 -13.31 -7.43
CA ALA A 51 -5.23 -14.46 -6.55
C ALA A 51 -3.81 -14.80 -6.12
N ILE A 52 -3.57 -14.83 -4.82
CA ILE A 52 -2.29 -15.16 -4.19
C ILE A 52 -2.47 -16.46 -3.40
N ALA A 53 -1.79 -17.51 -3.84
CA ALA A 53 -1.75 -18.81 -3.19
C ALA A 53 -0.35 -19.15 -2.70
N PHE A 54 -0.28 -20.00 -1.69
CA PHE A 54 0.98 -20.50 -1.12
C PHE A 54 1.05 -22.01 -1.34
N THR A 55 2.22 -22.51 -1.69
CA THR A 55 2.42 -23.94 -1.95
C THR A 55 3.66 -24.45 -1.22
N GLY A 56 3.60 -25.67 -0.71
CA GLY A 56 4.67 -26.31 0.05
C GLY A 56 4.14 -26.98 1.31
N PRO A 57 5.02 -27.63 2.11
CA PRO A 57 4.62 -28.30 3.35
C PRO A 57 3.97 -27.32 4.33
N GLY A 58 2.77 -27.64 4.80
CA GLY A 58 2.04 -26.79 5.75
C GLY A 58 1.53 -25.47 5.17
N ALA A 59 1.48 -25.32 3.84
CA ALA A 59 0.88 -24.14 3.22
C ALA A 59 -0.62 -24.04 3.55
N PRO A 60 -1.13 -22.82 3.83
CA PRO A 60 -2.56 -22.63 4.03
C PRO A 60 -3.33 -22.99 2.75
N ALA A 61 -4.46 -23.68 2.90
CA ALA A 61 -5.34 -24.03 1.78
C ALA A 61 -6.05 -22.80 1.19
N ALA A 62 -6.25 -21.75 2.02
CA ALA A 62 -6.87 -20.50 1.59
C ALA A 62 -5.93 -19.70 0.67
N ARG A 63 -6.54 -18.94 -0.23
CA ARG A 63 -5.86 -17.93 -1.07
C ARG A 63 -6.30 -16.53 -0.67
N VAL A 64 -5.46 -15.52 -0.91
CA VAL A 64 -5.86 -14.12 -0.81
C VAL A 64 -6.31 -13.60 -2.16
N LEU A 65 -7.44 -12.89 -2.20
CA LEU A 65 -7.98 -12.23 -3.38
C LEU A 65 -7.96 -10.72 -3.19
N LEU A 66 -7.29 -10.01 -4.10
CA LEU A 66 -7.27 -8.54 -4.15
C LEU A 66 -7.97 -8.08 -5.44
N PRO A 67 -8.79 -7.01 -5.39
CA PRO A 67 -9.44 -6.50 -6.59
C PRO A 67 -8.39 -5.97 -7.58
N SER A 68 -8.58 -6.23 -8.88
CA SER A 68 -7.63 -5.85 -9.94
C SER A 68 -8.31 -5.27 -11.16
N TRP A 69 -8.96 -4.12 -11.01
CA TRP A 69 -9.84 -3.54 -12.03
C TRP A 69 -9.17 -3.27 -13.39
N TYR A 70 -7.86 -3.02 -13.40
CA TYR A 70 -7.10 -2.72 -14.63
C TYR A 70 -5.94 -3.70 -14.84
N GLY A 71 -5.95 -4.85 -14.17
CA GLY A 71 -4.89 -5.85 -14.26
C GLY A 71 -3.54 -5.39 -13.65
N ARG A 72 -3.52 -4.40 -12.75
CA ARG A 72 -2.27 -3.82 -12.20
C ARG A 72 -1.89 -4.31 -10.81
N ALA A 73 -2.77 -5.08 -10.17
CA ALA A 73 -2.49 -5.68 -8.89
C ALA A 73 -1.29 -6.65 -8.99
N ARG A 74 -0.38 -6.58 -8.02
CA ARG A 74 0.87 -7.35 -8.04
C ARG A 74 1.47 -7.55 -6.65
N VAL A 75 2.23 -8.62 -6.50
CA VAL A 75 3.10 -8.82 -5.34
C VAL A 75 4.30 -7.87 -5.43
N LEU A 76 4.59 -7.14 -4.37
CA LEU A 76 5.72 -6.21 -4.30
C LEU A 76 6.95 -6.85 -3.68
N GLN A 77 6.82 -7.38 -2.46
CA GLN A 77 7.92 -7.94 -1.68
C GLN A 77 7.42 -8.73 -0.46
N ALA A 78 8.22 -9.64 0.08
CA ALA A 78 8.09 -10.08 1.47
C ALA A 78 8.86 -9.15 2.42
N LEU A 79 8.29 -8.89 3.60
CA LEU A 79 8.89 -8.08 4.65
C LEU A 79 9.00 -8.91 5.95
N PRO A 80 10.16 -8.93 6.61
CA PRO A 80 10.31 -9.63 7.87
C PRO A 80 9.65 -8.86 9.02
N ILE A 81 8.87 -9.55 9.84
CA ILE A 81 8.26 -9.04 11.06
C ILE A 81 7.93 -10.21 12.00
N ALA A 82 8.07 -10.05 13.32
CA ALA A 82 7.67 -11.04 14.32
C ALA A 82 8.23 -12.46 14.04
N ARG A 83 9.53 -12.53 13.67
CA ARG A 83 10.29 -13.76 13.31
C ARG A 83 9.71 -14.56 12.13
N ARG A 84 8.84 -13.94 11.34
CA ARG A 84 8.26 -14.47 10.11
C ARG A 84 8.30 -13.40 9.03
N GLU A 85 7.63 -13.65 7.92
CA GLU A 85 7.52 -12.73 6.79
C GLU A 85 6.05 -12.48 6.47
N VAL A 86 5.74 -11.24 6.10
CA VAL A 86 4.45 -10.83 5.53
C VAL A 86 4.64 -10.44 4.08
N LEU A 87 3.67 -10.73 3.25
CA LEU A 87 3.67 -10.35 1.85
C LEU A 87 3.03 -8.96 1.69
N LEU A 88 3.72 -8.08 0.99
CA LEU A 88 3.17 -6.80 0.55
C LEU A 88 2.69 -6.95 -0.89
N ALA A 89 1.41 -6.71 -1.14
CA ALA A 89 0.84 -6.73 -2.47
C ALA A 89 0.10 -5.42 -2.77
N ALA A 90 0.38 -4.84 -3.93
CA ALA A 90 -0.29 -3.63 -4.41
C ALA A 90 -1.54 -3.99 -5.21
N PHE A 91 -2.56 -3.13 -5.12
CA PHE A 91 -3.77 -3.24 -5.90
C PHE A 91 -4.42 -1.86 -6.09
N GLU A 92 -5.36 -1.77 -7.03
CA GLU A 92 -5.98 -0.50 -7.40
C GLU A 92 -7.00 -0.04 -6.34
N GLY A 93 -6.91 1.25 -5.99
CA GLY A 93 -7.88 1.93 -5.10
C GLY A 93 -8.95 2.68 -5.88
N ASN A 94 -9.19 3.92 -5.48
CA ASN A 94 -10.14 4.83 -6.11
C ASN A 94 -9.99 4.92 -7.64
N ARG A 95 -11.13 4.88 -8.33
CA ARG A 95 -11.29 4.84 -9.80
C ARG A 95 -11.96 6.08 -10.38
N GLY A 96 -12.12 7.16 -9.61
CA GLY A 96 -12.73 8.39 -10.06
C GLY A 96 -11.94 9.03 -11.21
N THR A 97 -12.64 9.72 -12.11
CA THR A 97 -12.01 10.49 -13.19
C THR A 97 -11.00 11.47 -12.60
N GLY A 98 -9.77 11.50 -13.13
CA GLY A 98 -8.71 12.39 -12.65
C GLY A 98 -8.03 11.93 -11.36
N ILE A 99 -8.39 10.76 -10.82
CA ILE A 99 -7.76 10.14 -9.65
C ILE A 99 -6.99 8.89 -10.07
N ALA A 100 -5.80 8.71 -9.50
CA ALA A 100 -5.08 7.44 -9.54
C ALA A 100 -4.63 7.09 -8.14
N GLN A 101 -5.09 5.95 -7.62
CA GLN A 101 -4.71 5.45 -6.31
C GLN A 101 -4.21 4.01 -6.38
N GLU A 102 -3.11 3.76 -5.68
CA GLU A 102 -2.58 2.42 -5.42
C GLU A 102 -2.60 2.18 -3.91
N LEU A 103 -3.23 1.08 -3.52
CA LEU A 103 -3.27 0.58 -2.15
C LEU A 103 -2.28 -0.57 -2.00
N ALA A 104 -1.89 -0.86 -0.78
CA ALA A 104 -1.18 -2.08 -0.43
C ALA A 104 -1.94 -2.86 0.62
N ALA A 105 -2.09 -4.16 0.39
CA ALA A 105 -2.44 -5.14 1.41
C ALA A 105 -1.16 -5.72 2.02
N VAL A 106 -1.12 -5.81 3.34
CA VAL A 106 -0.13 -6.62 4.07
C VAL A 106 -0.79 -7.95 4.40
N ILE A 107 -0.18 -9.06 3.99
CA ILE A 107 -0.76 -10.40 4.07
C ILE A 107 0.17 -11.29 4.89
N GLY A 108 -0.38 -12.07 5.82
CA GLY A 108 0.41 -13.02 6.61
C GLY A 108 -0.46 -14.13 7.20
N ALA A 109 0.15 -15.01 7.98
CA ALA A 109 -0.56 -15.98 8.79
C ALA A 109 -0.42 -15.63 10.27
N ASP A 110 -1.51 -15.73 11.01
CA ASP A 110 -1.45 -15.62 12.47
C ASP A 110 -0.73 -16.82 13.11
N ASP A 111 -0.54 -16.79 14.42
CA ASP A 111 0.12 -17.86 15.19
C ASP A 111 -0.59 -19.21 15.08
N GLY A 112 -1.90 -19.21 14.81
CA GLY A 112 -2.68 -20.40 14.52
C GLY A 112 -2.53 -20.92 13.08
N GLY A 113 -1.73 -20.26 12.24
CA GLY A 113 -1.53 -20.61 10.83
C GLY A 113 -2.65 -20.15 9.90
N ARG A 114 -3.59 -19.33 10.39
CA ARG A 114 -4.68 -18.82 9.57
C ARG A 114 -4.21 -17.64 8.74
N LEU A 115 -4.25 -17.82 7.41
CA LEU A 115 -3.94 -16.79 6.44
C LEU A 115 -4.96 -15.63 6.52
N ARG A 116 -4.47 -14.39 6.48
CA ARG A 116 -5.30 -13.18 6.48
C ARG A 116 -4.59 -11.95 5.92
N VAL A 117 -5.40 -10.96 5.54
CA VAL A 117 -4.96 -9.58 5.37
C VAL A 117 -4.81 -8.95 6.75
N LEU A 118 -3.64 -8.40 7.02
CA LEU A 118 -3.24 -7.78 8.29
C LEU A 118 -3.44 -6.27 8.29
N GLY A 119 -3.43 -5.63 7.12
CA GLY A 119 -3.62 -4.19 7.01
C GLY A 119 -3.73 -3.74 5.55
N ILE A 120 -4.35 -2.58 5.34
CA ILE A 120 -4.48 -1.95 4.03
C ILE A 120 -4.07 -0.48 4.15
N GLU A 121 -3.18 -0.02 3.29
CA GLU A 121 -2.64 1.35 3.32
C GLU A 121 -2.57 1.96 1.92
N THR A 122 -2.57 3.29 1.84
CA THR A 122 -2.34 3.99 0.56
C THR A 122 -0.84 4.07 0.25
N LEU A 123 -0.40 3.49 -0.86
CA LEU A 123 0.98 3.61 -1.36
C LEU A 123 1.16 4.79 -2.29
N SER A 124 0.16 5.09 -3.12
CA SER A 124 0.21 6.29 -3.94
C SER A 124 -1.18 6.83 -4.18
N PHE A 125 -1.27 8.14 -4.27
CA PHE A 125 -2.49 8.83 -4.61
C PHE A 125 -2.13 10.03 -5.48
N ARG A 126 -2.88 10.27 -6.54
CA ARG A 126 -2.80 11.46 -7.38
C ARG A 126 -4.21 11.91 -7.69
N ASP A 127 -4.48 13.17 -7.40
CA ASP A 127 -5.73 13.85 -7.74
C ASP A 127 -5.40 15.09 -8.58
N ARG A 128 -6.04 15.17 -9.75
CA ARG A 128 -6.03 16.31 -10.68
C ARG A 128 -7.45 16.67 -11.14
N GLN A 129 -8.46 16.38 -10.32
CA GLN A 129 -9.87 16.58 -10.69
C GLN A 129 -10.21 18.05 -10.97
N THR A 130 -9.52 18.99 -10.33
CA THR A 130 -9.71 20.41 -10.58
C THR A 130 -8.55 20.96 -11.39
N GLY A 131 -8.83 21.73 -12.46
CA GLY A 131 -7.77 22.33 -13.29
C GLY A 131 -6.85 23.31 -12.54
N GLN A 132 -7.21 23.70 -11.31
CA GLN A 132 -6.49 24.69 -10.49
C GLN A 132 -5.90 24.10 -9.19
N GLY A 133 -6.15 22.82 -8.89
CA GLY A 133 -5.72 22.18 -7.65
C GLY A 133 -5.39 20.70 -7.80
N TRP A 134 -4.34 20.25 -7.11
CA TRP A 134 -3.88 18.87 -7.16
C TRP A 134 -3.33 18.40 -5.80
N ARG A 135 -3.37 17.08 -5.59
CA ARG A 135 -2.63 16.42 -4.50
C ARG A 135 -1.91 15.18 -5.01
N ARG A 136 -0.70 14.97 -4.51
CA ARG A 136 0.06 13.72 -4.64
C ARG A 136 0.42 13.22 -3.27
N MET A 137 0.20 11.93 -3.02
CA MET A 137 0.71 11.23 -1.85
C MET A 137 1.58 10.06 -2.27
N SER A 138 2.55 9.71 -1.43
CA SER A 138 3.41 8.56 -1.60
C SER A 138 3.68 7.92 -0.25
N GLY A 139 3.36 6.64 -0.14
CA GLY A 139 3.56 5.79 1.01
C GLY A 139 4.65 4.76 0.73
N ARG A 140 5.42 4.42 1.75
CA ARG A 140 6.45 3.38 1.70
C ARG A 140 6.36 2.54 2.97
N ILE A 141 6.22 1.22 2.80
CA ILE A 141 6.18 0.25 3.89
C ILE A 141 7.48 -0.54 3.91
N GLU A 142 8.12 -0.59 5.06
CA GLU A 142 9.39 -1.27 5.29
C GLU A 142 9.37 -2.03 6.61
N ALA A 143 10.17 -3.08 6.74
CA ALA A 143 10.43 -3.66 8.05
C ALA A 143 11.29 -2.70 8.88
N GLU A 144 10.96 -2.54 10.17
CA GLU A 144 11.83 -1.80 11.07
C GLU A 144 13.11 -2.58 11.42
N PRO A 145 14.20 -1.87 11.78
CA PRO A 145 15.32 -2.47 12.49
C PRO A 145 14.81 -3.23 13.73
N GLY A 146 15.30 -4.45 13.96
CA GLY A 146 14.79 -5.34 15.02
C GLY A 146 13.57 -6.20 14.63
N ARG A 147 12.88 -5.88 13.52
CA ARG A 147 11.82 -6.71 12.91
C ARG A 147 10.60 -6.97 13.82
N GLU A 148 10.30 -6.04 14.71
CA GLU A 148 9.11 -6.11 15.59
C GLU A 148 7.90 -5.36 15.02
N ALA A 149 8.13 -4.51 14.01
CA ALA A 149 7.12 -3.64 13.43
C ALA A 149 7.41 -3.38 11.95
N LEU A 150 6.39 -2.91 11.25
CA LEU A 150 6.54 -2.26 9.96
C LEU A 150 6.56 -0.75 10.15
N ARG A 151 7.40 -0.05 9.38
CA ARG A 151 7.41 1.40 9.27
C ARG A 151 6.65 1.81 8.01
N LEU A 152 5.60 2.59 8.18
CA LEU A 152 4.91 3.30 7.10
C LEU A 152 5.36 4.76 7.08
N SER A 153 6.11 5.15 6.05
CA SER A 153 6.46 6.55 5.79
C SER A 153 5.52 7.11 4.74
N MET A 154 4.88 8.25 5.01
CA MET A 154 4.01 8.95 4.08
C MET A 154 4.52 10.36 3.79
N THR A 155 4.44 10.75 2.53
CA THR A 155 4.64 12.13 2.09
C THR A 155 3.45 12.59 1.25
N SER A 156 3.06 13.85 1.42
CA SER A 156 2.05 14.52 0.62
C SER A 156 2.60 15.83 0.09
N THR A 157 2.30 16.11 -1.17
CA THR A 157 2.47 17.43 -1.77
C THR A 157 1.14 17.84 -2.38
N ALA A 158 0.71 19.07 -2.15
CA ALA A 158 -0.53 19.57 -2.72
C ALA A 158 -0.40 21.03 -3.13
N ARG A 159 -1.20 21.42 -4.11
CA ARG A 159 -1.48 22.81 -4.43
C ARG A 159 -2.99 22.94 -4.45
N LEU A 160 -3.57 23.57 -3.44
CA LEU A 160 -5.01 23.70 -3.31
C LEU A 160 -5.45 25.10 -3.76
N PRO A 161 -6.65 25.26 -4.36
CA PRO A 161 -7.17 26.59 -4.67
C PRO A 161 -7.34 27.39 -3.38
N ARG A 162 -7.03 28.70 -3.42
CA ARG A 162 -7.36 29.58 -2.29
C ARG A 162 -8.87 29.67 -2.14
N ARG A 163 -9.37 29.72 -0.89
CA ARG A 163 -10.79 30.05 -0.62
C ARG A 163 -11.15 31.40 -1.26
N PRO A 164 -12.43 31.63 -1.61
CA PRO A 164 -12.86 32.78 -2.43
C PRO A 164 -12.38 34.15 -1.89
N PRO A 165 -12.17 35.16 -2.77
CA PRO A 165 -12.61 35.23 -4.17
C PRO A 165 -11.42 35.18 -5.15
N GLY A 166 -11.17 34.03 -5.76
CA GLY A 166 -10.27 33.95 -6.91
C GLY A 166 -9.79 32.53 -7.23
N PRO A 167 -9.68 32.15 -8.51
CA PRO A 167 -9.19 30.83 -8.94
C PRO A 167 -7.66 30.72 -8.86
N GLN A 168 -7.01 31.48 -7.96
CA GLN A 168 -5.55 31.45 -7.87
C GLN A 168 -5.10 30.17 -7.15
N PRO A 169 -4.18 29.40 -7.75
CA PRO A 169 -3.63 28.24 -7.08
C PRO A 169 -2.84 28.72 -5.85
N GLY A 170 -3.09 28.10 -4.70
CA GLY A 170 -2.39 28.37 -3.46
C GLY A 170 -0.89 28.05 -3.53
N PRO A 171 -0.14 28.34 -2.46
CA PRO A 171 1.23 27.85 -2.34
C PRO A 171 1.26 26.32 -2.37
N GLU A 172 2.39 25.76 -2.78
CA GLU A 172 2.61 24.33 -2.64
C GLU A 172 2.81 23.99 -1.16
N GLU A 173 2.02 23.05 -0.66
CA GLU A 173 2.09 22.52 0.69
C GLU A 173 2.76 21.15 0.67
N ARG A 174 3.62 20.90 1.66
CA ARG A 174 4.30 19.61 1.84
C ARG A 174 4.13 19.14 3.27
N GLU A 175 3.79 17.88 3.42
CA GLU A 175 3.69 17.22 4.71
C GLU A 175 4.35 15.83 4.63
N GLY A 176 5.02 15.42 5.70
CA GLY A 176 5.54 14.06 5.84
C GLY A 176 5.35 13.56 7.26
N TRP A 177 5.01 12.28 7.39
CA TRP A 177 4.90 11.63 8.68
C TRP A 177 5.23 10.14 8.59
N THR A 178 5.50 9.55 9.74
CA THR A 178 5.78 8.12 9.86
C THR A 178 4.84 7.51 10.89
N THR A 179 4.36 6.30 10.60
CA THR A 179 3.57 5.48 11.50
C THR A 179 4.27 4.13 11.68
N ARG A 180 4.50 3.75 12.94
CA ARG A 180 4.97 2.42 13.31
C ARG A 180 3.77 1.49 13.45
N LEU A 181 3.79 0.35 12.78
CA LEU A 181 2.72 -0.64 12.74
C LEU A 181 3.20 -1.92 13.42
N LEU A 182 2.65 -2.20 14.60
CA LEU A 182 2.97 -3.36 15.42
C LEU A 182 2.15 -4.56 15.01
N TRP A 183 2.76 -5.74 15.06
CA TRP A 183 2.03 -7.00 14.93
C TRP A 183 2.69 -8.08 15.80
N GLY A 184 1.89 -8.64 16.69
CA GLY A 184 2.34 -9.65 17.65
C GLY A 184 2.23 -11.10 17.16
N GLY A 185 1.74 -11.32 15.93
CA GLY A 185 1.39 -12.66 15.44
C GLY A 185 -0.11 -12.96 15.47
N GLU A 186 -0.92 -12.09 16.06
CA GLU A 186 -2.38 -12.20 16.07
C GLU A 186 -3.04 -10.93 15.55
N GLY A 187 -4.22 -11.09 14.94
CA GLY A 187 -5.04 -9.98 14.49
C GLY A 187 -4.39 -9.12 13.39
N PRO A 188 -4.95 -7.93 13.12
CA PRO A 188 -4.39 -6.97 12.18
C PRO A 188 -3.21 -6.17 12.76
N LEU A 189 -2.42 -5.55 11.88
CA LEU A 189 -1.37 -4.59 12.20
C LEU A 189 -1.95 -3.33 12.84
N ARG A 190 -1.47 -2.95 14.02
CA ARG A 190 -1.98 -1.79 14.76
C ARG A 190 -0.95 -0.66 14.84
N PRO A 191 -1.36 0.62 14.74
CA PRO A 191 -0.44 1.72 14.97
C PRO A 191 0.07 1.69 16.42
N ALA A 192 1.38 1.90 16.61
CA ALA A 192 2.02 1.89 17.92
C ALA A 192 1.60 3.06 18.81
N ALA A 193 1.15 4.16 18.21
CA ALA A 193 0.73 5.37 18.90
C ALA A 193 -0.56 5.91 18.27
N ALA A 194 -1.38 6.54 19.10
CA ALA A 194 -2.55 7.28 18.64
C ALA A 194 -2.15 8.48 17.77
N THR A 195 -3.10 8.97 16.97
CA THR A 195 -2.92 10.18 16.17
C THR A 195 -2.59 11.37 17.08
N PRO A 196 -1.49 12.10 16.85
CA PRO A 196 -1.17 13.27 17.65
C PRO A 196 -2.26 14.34 17.58
N PRO A 197 -2.58 15.06 18.66
CA PRO A 197 -3.60 16.12 18.64
C PRO A 197 -3.34 17.21 17.58
N ARG A 198 -2.06 17.49 17.32
CA ARG A 198 -1.59 18.49 16.32
C ARG A 198 -1.41 17.91 14.91
N ALA A 199 -1.85 16.68 14.65
CA ALA A 199 -1.82 16.11 13.30
C ALA A 199 -2.61 16.98 12.32
N SER A 200 -2.17 17.03 11.06
CA SER A 200 -2.92 17.73 10.01
C SER A 200 -4.29 17.06 9.78
N ALA A 201 -5.19 17.75 9.09
CA ALA A 201 -6.45 17.17 8.64
C ALA A 201 -6.21 15.94 7.74
N LEU A 202 -5.20 15.97 6.87
CA LEU A 202 -4.86 14.84 6.00
C LEU A 202 -4.43 13.62 6.82
N ARG A 203 -3.50 13.80 7.76
CA ARG A 203 -3.02 12.71 8.62
C ARG A 203 -4.16 12.12 9.45
N ARG A 204 -5.03 12.97 10.02
CA ARG A 204 -6.24 12.50 10.72
C ARG A 204 -7.13 11.64 9.83
N ARG A 205 -7.44 12.06 8.60
CA ARG A 205 -8.24 11.26 7.66
C ARG A 205 -7.61 9.90 7.34
N VAL A 206 -6.29 9.86 7.15
CA VAL A 206 -5.55 8.61 6.94
C VAL A 206 -5.65 7.70 8.16
N ASP A 207 -5.45 8.24 9.36
CA ASP A 207 -5.50 7.47 10.60
C ASP A 207 -6.93 6.98 10.92
N GLU A 208 -7.95 7.77 10.64
CA GLU A 208 -9.36 7.39 10.74
C GLU A 208 -9.74 6.29 9.73
N ALA A 209 -9.27 6.40 8.48
CA ALA A 209 -9.48 5.35 7.49
C ALA A 209 -8.81 4.04 7.93
N ARG A 210 -7.59 4.12 8.47
CA ARG A 210 -6.90 2.97 9.08
C ARG A 210 -7.71 2.37 10.23
N ALA A 211 -8.28 3.18 11.12
CA ALA A 211 -9.10 2.67 12.22
C ALA A 211 -10.35 1.92 11.73
N ARG A 212 -11.00 2.39 10.65
CA ARG A 212 -12.11 1.68 10.01
C ARG A 212 -11.66 0.38 9.34
N VAL A 213 -10.50 0.38 8.66
CA VAL A 213 -9.88 -0.84 8.12
C VAL A 213 -9.57 -1.84 9.23
N LEU A 214 -9.07 -1.40 10.38
CA LEU A 214 -8.81 -2.29 11.52
C LEU A 214 -10.07 -2.96 12.03
N THR A 215 -11.21 -2.26 11.99
CA THR A 215 -12.52 -2.82 12.37
C THR A 215 -12.96 -3.86 11.33
N LEU A 216 -12.81 -3.55 10.04
CA LEU A 216 -13.10 -4.46 8.93
C LEU A 216 -12.25 -5.76 9.00
N LEU A 217 -11.00 -5.64 9.44
CA LEU A 217 -10.04 -6.75 9.55
C LEU A 217 -9.99 -7.37 10.95
N ALA A 218 -10.96 -7.08 11.83
CA ALA A 218 -11.03 -7.70 13.16
C ALA A 218 -11.09 -9.22 13.03
N GLU A 219 -11.99 -9.70 12.17
CA GLU A 219 -12.04 -11.10 11.75
C GLU A 219 -11.04 -11.38 10.61
N PRO A 220 -10.57 -12.64 10.47
CA PRO A 220 -9.63 -12.97 9.41
C PRO A 220 -10.29 -12.90 8.03
N VAL A 221 -9.81 -11.96 7.22
CA VAL A 221 -10.25 -11.73 5.84
C VAL A 221 -9.18 -12.21 4.87
N THR A 222 -9.58 -12.97 3.85
CA THR A 222 -8.72 -13.34 2.71
C THR A 222 -9.26 -12.86 1.38
N ASP A 223 -10.52 -12.45 1.28
CA ASP A 223 -11.11 -11.94 0.05
C ASP A 223 -11.50 -10.46 0.20
N LEU A 224 -10.70 -9.56 -0.38
CA LEU A 224 -10.99 -8.12 -0.40
C LEU A 224 -11.93 -7.73 -1.56
N THR A 225 -12.18 -8.63 -2.51
CA THR A 225 -13.07 -8.33 -3.64
C THR A 225 -14.55 -8.27 -3.23
N ALA A 226 -14.87 -8.89 -2.09
CA ALA A 226 -16.21 -8.92 -1.51
C ALA A 226 -16.46 -7.75 -0.52
N LEU A 227 -15.47 -6.90 -0.27
CA LEU A 227 -15.55 -5.86 0.75
C LEU A 227 -15.79 -4.48 0.14
N ASP A 228 -16.62 -3.69 0.83
CA ASP A 228 -16.78 -2.27 0.54
C ASP A 228 -15.62 -1.48 1.15
N LEU A 229 -14.54 -1.36 0.38
CA LEU A 229 -13.38 -0.56 0.77
C LEU A 229 -13.68 0.95 0.73
N ASP A 230 -14.73 1.41 0.04
CA ASP A 230 -15.11 2.83 0.02
C ASP A 230 -15.63 3.27 1.39
N ALA A 231 -16.45 2.43 2.04
CA ALA A 231 -16.99 2.67 3.38
C ALA A 231 -15.89 2.89 4.44
N THR A 232 -14.66 2.42 4.19
CA THR A 232 -13.51 2.68 5.06
C THR A 232 -12.95 4.10 4.91
N GLY A 233 -13.33 4.83 3.86
CA GLY A 233 -12.78 6.12 3.49
C GLY A 233 -11.39 6.06 2.87
N LEU A 234 -10.83 4.86 2.64
CA LEU A 234 -9.54 4.69 1.97
C LEU A 234 -9.49 5.38 0.61
N TRP A 235 -10.59 5.42 -0.13
CA TRP A 235 -10.66 6.03 -1.45
C TRP A 235 -10.61 7.57 -1.39
N ALA A 236 -11.05 8.16 -0.28
CA ALA A 236 -11.18 9.60 -0.11
C ALA A 236 -10.01 10.26 0.65
N VAL A 237 -9.06 9.50 1.20
CA VAL A 237 -7.99 10.06 2.06
C VAL A 237 -7.23 11.22 1.41
N GLY A 238 -7.01 11.12 0.10
CA GLY A 238 -6.24 12.08 -0.67
C GLY A 238 -7.04 13.22 -1.30
N TYR A 239 -8.37 13.25 -1.15
CA TYR A 239 -9.20 14.30 -1.76
C TYR A 239 -8.76 15.69 -1.30
N ALA A 240 -8.58 16.56 -2.29
CA ALA A 240 -8.21 17.96 -2.13
C ALA A 240 -9.35 18.79 -1.51
N ILE A 241 -10.60 18.36 -1.70
CA ILE A 241 -11.81 19.04 -1.25
C ILE A 241 -12.66 18.00 -0.50
N THR A 242 -13.01 18.31 0.74
CA THR A 242 -13.99 17.60 1.56
C THR A 242 -14.92 18.62 2.15
#